data_AF-A0A317JKE8-F1
#
_entry.id   AF-A0A317JKE8-F1
#
_cell.length_a   1.000
_cell.length_b   1.000
_cell.length_c   1.000
_cell.angle_alpha   90.00
_cell.angle_beta   90.00
_cell.angle_gamma   90.00
#
_symmetry.space_group_name_H-M   'P 1'
#
loop_
_entity.id
_entity.type
_entity.pdbx_description
1 polymer ?
#
loop_
_entity_poly.entity_id
_entity_poly.type
_entity_poly.pdbx_seq_one_letter_code
_entity_poly.pdbx_strand_id
1 'polypeptide(L)'
;MNTKAGYANFDSAKAQNSVWRDLIIYASRVEDFDATDWAVYFVWVGLMLGLFGSVTSFLVGGAMAGVQYPTYVWNIPVGIFIFAVAISFDTIGHRTVYKDWLREKGEALVHHVTIFAGITSTVLLILAYHFPGFLRIPVMVLLLLSVFYSMIDEAMHWVRYATQHSDRIEMVSHFFIFLGHNIMVLAWWKWFDEGYVGVHETALALHLPFF
;
A
#
# COMPACT_ATOMS: atom_id res chain seq x y z
N MET A 1 -31.37 -8.38 8.27
CA MET A 1 -30.71 -9.66 7.94
C MET A 1 -29.73 -9.98 9.05
N ASN A 2 -29.72 -11.23 9.52
CA ASN A 2 -29.11 -11.65 10.78
C ASN A 2 -27.59 -11.84 10.61
N THR A 3 -26.78 -10.87 11.04
CA THR A 3 -25.31 -10.84 10.91
C THR A 3 -24.59 -12.03 11.54
N LYS A 4 -25.24 -12.77 12.44
CA LYS A 4 -24.68 -13.99 13.07
C LYS A 4 -24.65 -15.22 12.15
N ALA A 5 -25.46 -15.27 11.10
CA ALA A 5 -25.51 -16.44 10.22
C ALA A 5 -24.33 -16.52 9.23
N GLY A 6 -23.66 -15.40 8.94
CA GLY A 6 -22.48 -15.36 8.07
C GLY A 6 -21.22 -15.93 8.73
N TYR A 7 -21.06 -15.73 10.05
CA TYR A 7 -19.86 -16.14 10.79
C TYR A 7 -19.91 -17.59 11.28
N ALA A 8 -21.10 -18.14 11.58
CA ALA A 8 -21.23 -19.52 12.09
C ALA A 8 -20.93 -20.61 11.05
N ASN A 9 -20.95 -20.28 9.75
CA ASN A 9 -20.60 -21.20 8.66
C ASN A 9 -19.10 -21.20 8.31
N PHE A 10 -18.28 -20.39 8.98
CA PHE A 10 -16.84 -20.30 8.70
C PHE A 10 -16.03 -21.46 9.31
N ASP A 11 -16.49 -22.08 10.40
CA ASP A 11 -15.69 -23.05 11.17
C ASP A 11 -15.68 -24.47 10.59
N SER A 12 -16.72 -24.91 9.88
CA SER A 12 -16.77 -26.27 9.30
C SER A 12 -16.20 -26.36 7.88
N ALA A 13 -15.91 -25.23 7.22
CA ALA A 13 -15.39 -25.19 5.84
C ALA A 13 -13.88 -24.90 5.74
N LYS A 14 -13.25 -24.39 6.82
CA LYS A 14 -11.83 -24.00 6.86
C LYS A 14 -10.85 -25.16 6.60
N ALA A 15 -11.24 -26.40 6.85
CA ALA A 15 -10.36 -27.57 6.72
C ALA A 15 -10.30 -28.20 5.31
N GLN A 16 -11.17 -27.82 4.36
CA GLN A 16 -11.29 -28.53 3.07
C GLN A 16 -11.26 -27.65 1.80
N ASN A 17 -11.21 -26.31 1.91
CA ASN A 17 -11.20 -25.43 0.74
C ASN A 17 -9.78 -24.98 0.35
N SER A 18 -9.44 -25.13 -0.94
CA SER A 18 -8.21 -24.63 -1.55
C SER A 18 -8.06 -23.11 -1.37
N VAL A 19 -6.86 -22.62 -1.06
CA VAL A 19 -6.53 -21.18 -0.98
C VAL A 19 -6.96 -20.44 -2.24
N TRP A 20 -6.84 -21.09 -3.40
CA TRP A 20 -7.28 -20.53 -4.69
C TRP A 20 -8.78 -20.29 -4.74
N ARG A 21 -9.59 -21.18 -4.15
CA ARG A 21 -11.03 -21.04 -4.11
C ARG A 21 -11.43 -19.85 -3.23
N ASP A 22 -10.80 -19.71 -2.08
CA ASP A 22 -11.06 -18.58 -1.19
C ASP A 22 -10.66 -17.26 -1.84
N LEU A 23 -9.52 -17.22 -2.54
CA LEU A 23 -9.10 -16.04 -3.27
C LEU A 23 -10.10 -15.65 -4.37
N ILE A 24 -10.61 -16.61 -5.15
CA ILE A 24 -11.63 -16.37 -6.18
C ILE A 24 -12.92 -15.85 -5.56
N ILE A 25 -13.41 -16.48 -4.49
CA ILE A 25 -14.63 -16.05 -3.77
C ILE A 25 -14.42 -14.65 -3.19
N TYR A 26 -13.26 -14.37 -2.64
CA TYR A 26 -12.95 -13.08 -2.05
C TYR A 26 -12.91 -11.99 -3.14
N ALA A 27 -12.26 -12.26 -4.28
CA ALA A 27 -12.22 -11.33 -5.41
C ALA A 27 -13.60 -11.10 -6.05
N SER A 28 -14.45 -12.14 -6.14
CA SER A 28 -15.78 -12.01 -6.74
C SER A 28 -16.72 -11.11 -5.94
N ARG A 29 -16.43 -10.83 -4.66
CA ARG A 29 -17.20 -9.86 -3.85
C ARG A 29 -17.15 -8.43 -4.40
N VAL A 30 -16.28 -8.13 -5.36
CA VAL A 30 -16.33 -6.88 -6.11
C VAL A 30 -17.69 -6.67 -6.81
N GLU A 31 -18.42 -7.75 -7.09
CA GLU A 31 -19.79 -7.69 -7.63
C GLU A 31 -20.80 -7.05 -6.66
N ASP A 32 -20.50 -7.04 -5.35
CA ASP A 32 -21.35 -6.43 -4.32
C ASP A 32 -21.10 -4.92 -4.16
N PHE A 33 -20.19 -4.33 -4.92
CA PHE A 33 -19.85 -2.91 -4.79
C PHE A 33 -20.99 -2.00 -5.25
N ASP A 34 -21.31 -1.01 -4.42
CA ASP A 34 -22.11 0.14 -4.84
C ASP A 34 -21.23 1.20 -5.57
N ALA A 35 -21.87 2.26 -6.08
CA ALA A 35 -21.15 3.33 -6.80
C ALA A 35 -20.10 4.05 -5.91
N THR A 36 -20.33 4.13 -4.60
CA THR A 36 -19.38 4.74 -3.65
C THR A 36 -18.21 3.79 -3.39
N ASP A 37 -18.48 2.49 -3.27
CA ASP A 37 -17.45 1.46 -3.14
C ASP A 37 -16.51 1.47 -4.36
N TRP A 38 -17.07 1.54 -5.58
CA TRP A 38 -16.29 1.69 -6.81
C TRP A 38 -15.46 2.97 -6.83
N ALA A 39 -16.05 4.12 -6.47
CA ALA A 39 -15.32 5.39 -6.44
C ALA A 39 -14.12 5.33 -5.48
N VAL A 40 -14.32 4.79 -4.27
CA VAL A 40 -13.26 4.59 -3.28
C VAL A 40 -12.19 3.63 -3.79
N TYR A 41 -12.60 2.52 -4.40
CA TYR A 41 -11.68 1.53 -4.97
C TYR A 41 -10.81 2.14 -6.07
N PHE A 42 -11.40 2.85 -7.02
CA PHE A 42 -10.65 3.51 -8.10
C PHE A 42 -9.72 4.59 -7.59
N VAL A 43 -10.14 5.39 -6.59
CA VAL A 43 -9.27 6.41 -6.01
C VAL A 43 -8.06 5.76 -5.34
N TRP A 44 -8.25 4.74 -4.50
CA TRP A 44 -7.14 4.15 -3.74
C TRP A 44 -6.24 3.25 -4.57
N VAL A 45 -6.83 2.28 -5.27
CA VAL A 45 -6.06 1.36 -6.13
C VAL A 45 -5.46 2.12 -7.29
N GLY A 46 -6.21 3.06 -7.88
CA GLY A 46 -5.72 3.93 -8.94
C GLY A 46 -4.57 4.84 -8.48
N LEU A 47 -4.62 5.39 -7.27
CA LEU A 47 -3.51 6.15 -6.69
C LEU A 47 -2.23 5.30 -6.59
N MET A 48 -2.33 4.07 -6.07
CA MET A 48 -1.19 3.17 -5.92
C MET A 48 -0.64 2.69 -7.26
N LEU A 49 -1.50 2.37 -8.23
CA LEU A 49 -1.09 2.05 -9.60
C LEU A 49 -0.49 3.27 -10.32
N GLY A 50 -1.00 4.47 -10.05
CA GLY A 50 -0.42 5.72 -10.54
C GLY A 50 0.98 5.98 -9.99
N LEU A 51 1.19 5.72 -8.69
CA LEU A 51 2.52 5.77 -8.07
C LEU A 51 3.45 4.74 -8.71
N PHE A 52 3.01 3.48 -8.85
CA PHE A 52 3.78 2.41 -9.49
C PHE A 52 4.17 2.79 -10.92
N GLY A 53 3.20 3.22 -11.72
CA GLY A 53 3.40 3.61 -13.11
C GLY A 53 4.37 4.80 -13.23
N SER A 54 4.19 5.83 -12.41
CA SER A 54 5.04 7.02 -12.42
C SER A 54 6.49 6.71 -12.06
N VAL A 55 6.72 6.00 -10.95
CA VAL A 55 8.07 5.64 -10.49
C VAL A 55 8.74 4.68 -11.48
N THR A 56 8.02 3.64 -11.91
CA THR A 56 8.57 2.65 -12.86
C THR A 56 8.90 3.31 -14.20
N SER A 57 8.02 4.16 -14.73
CA SER A 57 8.27 4.84 -16.02
C SER A 57 9.45 5.81 -15.93
N PHE A 58 9.61 6.51 -14.81
CA PHE A 58 10.77 7.39 -14.58
C PHE A 58 12.08 6.58 -14.57
N LEU A 59 12.15 5.51 -13.77
CA LEU A 59 13.34 4.67 -13.65
C LEU A 59 13.65 3.91 -14.95
N VAL A 60 12.65 3.30 -15.57
CA VAL A 60 12.84 2.59 -16.85
C VAL A 60 13.23 3.57 -17.96
N GLY A 61 12.59 4.74 -18.03
CA GLY A 61 12.93 5.78 -19.00
C GLY A 61 14.38 6.25 -18.88
N GLY A 62 14.85 6.52 -17.66
CA GLY A 62 16.25 6.88 -17.42
C GLY A 62 17.21 5.73 -17.74
N ALA A 63 16.88 4.50 -17.34
CA ALA A 63 17.70 3.32 -17.65
C ALA A 63 17.82 3.08 -19.16
N MET A 64 16.72 3.24 -19.91
CA MET A 64 16.71 3.17 -21.37
C MET A 64 17.53 4.29 -22.03
N ALA A 65 17.64 5.45 -21.37
CA ALA A 65 18.50 6.54 -21.79
C ALA A 65 19.97 6.40 -21.32
N GLY A 66 20.33 5.29 -20.66
CA GLY A 66 21.68 4.98 -20.23
C GLY A 66 22.04 5.39 -18.79
N VAL A 67 21.11 5.98 -18.04
CA VAL A 67 21.32 6.33 -16.62
C VAL A 67 21.54 5.06 -15.79
N GLN A 68 22.57 5.08 -14.95
CA GLN A 68 22.90 3.97 -14.07
C GLN A 68 22.36 4.25 -12.67
N TYR A 69 21.36 3.49 -12.24
CA TYR A 69 20.88 3.54 -10.86
C TYR A 69 21.57 2.47 -10.00
N PRO A 70 21.78 2.75 -8.70
CA PRO A 70 22.09 1.71 -7.75
C PRO A 70 21.03 0.59 -7.79
N THR A 71 21.45 -0.67 -7.74
CA THR A 71 20.54 -1.83 -7.94
C THR A 71 19.41 -1.88 -6.93
N TYR A 72 19.61 -1.38 -5.71
CA TYR A 72 18.58 -1.38 -4.67
C TYR A 72 17.41 -0.42 -4.99
N VAL A 73 17.57 0.56 -5.89
CA VAL A 73 16.51 1.51 -6.27
C VAL A 73 15.32 0.78 -6.91
N TRP A 74 15.57 -0.34 -7.59
CA TRP A 74 14.54 -1.19 -8.19
C TRP A 74 13.63 -1.87 -7.15
N ASN A 75 14.03 -1.89 -5.87
CA ASN A 75 13.13 -2.33 -4.79
C ASN A 75 11.95 -1.37 -4.59
N ILE A 76 12.07 -0.09 -4.99
CA ILE A 76 10.97 0.87 -4.87
C ILE A 76 9.76 0.42 -5.69
N PRO A 77 9.85 0.26 -7.04
CA PRO A 77 8.71 -0.22 -7.82
C PRO A 77 8.26 -1.64 -7.44
N VAL A 78 9.17 -2.53 -7.01
CA VAL A 78 8.80 -3.86 -6.51
C VAL A 78 7.93 -3.76 -5.25
N GLY A 79 8.34 -2.94 -4.27
CA GLY A 79 7.60 -2.71 -3.05
C GLY A 79 6.23 -2.08 -3.33
N ILE A 80 6.17 -1.09 -4.23
CA ILE A 80 4.90 -0.47 -4.66
C ILE A 80 4.00 -1.51 -5.31
N PHE A 81 4.52 -2.37 -6.20
CA PHE A 81 3.72 -3.40 -6.86
C PHE A 81 3.13 -4.39 -5.87
N ILE A 82 3.95 -4.93 -4.95
CA ILE A 82 3.49 -5.84 -3.89
C ILE A 82 2.38 -5.17 -3.07
N PHE A 83 2.60 -3.92 -2.65
CA PHE A 83 1.62 -3.14 -1.90
C PHE A 83 0.33 -2.92 -2.69
N ALA A 84 0.43 -2.49 -3.95
CA ALA A 84 -0.72 -2.15 -4.81
C ALA A 84 -1.61 -3.36 -5.08
N VAL A 85 -1.01 -4.53 -5.31
CA VAL A 85 -1.76 -5.78 -5.44
C VAL A 85 -2.44 -6.12 -4.11
N ALA A 86 -1.70 -6.10 -3.00
CA ALA A 86 -2.24 -6.48 -1.71
C ALA A 86 -3.38 -5.56 -1.23
N ILE A 87 -3.24 -4.24 -1.36
CA ILE A 87 -4.28 -3.27 -0.99
C ILE A 87 -5.52 -3.37 -1.89
N SER A 88 -5.37 -3.82 -3.15
CA SER A 88 -6.53 -4.07 -4.02
C SER A 88 -7.42 -5.17 -3.47
N PHE A 89 -6.84 -6.26 -2.93
CA PHE A 89 -7.59 -7.30 -2.26
C PHE A 89 -8.18 -6.78 -0.95
N ASP A 90 -7.36 -6.19 -0.06
CA ASP A 90 -7.83 -5.67 1.22
C ASP A 90 -9.04 -4.71 1.08
N THR A 91 -8.98 -3.82 0.07
CA THR A 91 -10.07 -2.88 -0.21
C THR A 91 -11.37 -3.61 -0.54
N ILE A 92 -11.34 -4.75 -1.24
CA ILE A 92 -12.55 -5.55 -1.51
C ILE A 92 -13.18 -6.01 -0.19
N GLY A 93 -12.39 -6.52 0.76
CA GLY A 93 -12.89 -6.92 2.08
C GLY A 93 -13.49 -5.75 2.85
N HIS A 94 -12.77 -4.63 2.92
CA HIS A 94 -13.20 -3.43 3.63
C HIS A 94 -14.51 -2.83 3.09
N ARG A 95 -14.77 -2.97 1.78
CA ARG A 95 -16.00 -2.48 1.15
C ARG A 95 -17.15 -3.47 1.16
N THR A 96 -16.90 -4.73 1.52
CA THR A 96 -17.92 -5.78 1.51
C THR A 96 -18.18 -6.32 2.92
N VAL A 97 -17.31 -7.20 3.43
CA VAL A 97 -17.56 -8.01 4.63
C VAL A 97 -17.24 -7.28 5.92
N TYR A 98 -16.29 -6.35 5.90
CA TYR A 98 -15.79 -5.70 7.13
C TYR A 98 -16.37 -4.30 7.37
N LYS A 99 -17.23 -3.81 6.46
CA LYS A 99 -17.74 -2.42 6.42
C LYS A 99 -18.36 -1.97 7.76
N ASP A 100 -19.13 -2.83 8.41
CA ASP A 100 -19.78 -2.51 9.69
C ASP A 100 -18.81 -2.55 10.87
N TRP A 101 -17.93 -3.56 10.90
CA TRP A 101 -16.95 -3.71 11.98
C TRP A 101 -15.97 -2.51 12.00
N LEU A 102 -15.46 -2.13 10.82
CA LEU A 102 -14.52 -1.00 10.66
C LEU A 102 -15.09 0.32 11.18
N ARG A 103 -16.39 0.55 10.98
CA ARG A 103 -17.09 1.76 11.45
C ARG A 103 -17.20 1.83 12.97
N GLU A 104 -17.42 0.70 13.62
CA GLU A 104 -17.72 0.66 15.05
C GLU A 104 -16.47 0.71 15.94
N LYS A 105 -15.30 0.31 15.44
CA LYS A 105 -14.10 0.03 16.25
C LYS A 105 -12.92 0.96 16.02
N GLY A 106 -13.05 1.94 15.12
CA GLY A 106 -12.06 2.99 14.94
C GLY A 106 -10.82 2.61 14.12
N GLU A 107 -10.75 1.38 13.56
CA GLU A 107 -9.70 0.96 12.61
C GLU A 107 -9.58 1.94 11.44
N ALA A 108 -10.72 2.47 10.97
CA ALA A 108 -10.74 3.48 9.94
C ALA A 108 -9.85 4.70 10.27
N LEU A 109 -9.80 5.16 11.52
CA LEU A 109 -8.95 6.31 11.89
C LEU A 109 -7.45 5.97 11.71
N VAL A 110 -7.03 4.79 12.15
CA VAL A 110 -5.66 4.31 12.02
C VAL A 110 -5.27 4.19 10.54
N HIS A 111 -6.17 3.70 9.69
CA HIS A 111 -5.97 3.66 8.24
C HIS A 111 -5.74 5.06 7.66
N HIS A 112 -6.60 6.02 7.98
CA HIS A 112 -6.46 7.38 7.45
C HIS A 112 -5.16 8.05 7.90
N VAL A 113 -4.73 7.86 9.15
CA VAL A 113 -3.45 8.40 9.64
C VAL A 113 -2.26 7.74 8.93
N THR A 114 -2.29 6.41 8.77
CA THR A 114 -1.24 5.66 8.06
C THR A 114 -1.11 6.13 6.62
N ILE A 115 -2.24 6.26 5.92
CA ILE A 115 -2.31 6.73 4.53
C ILE A 115 -1.78 8.16 4.43
N PHE A 116 -2.23 9.05 5.33
CA PHE A 116 -1.76 10.44 5.35
C PHE A 116 -0.24 10.52 5.54
N ALA A 117 0.30 9.76 6.50
CA ALA A 117 1.75 9.72 6.75
C ALA A 117 2.51 9.14 5.54
N GLY A 118 2.01 8.05 4.93
CA GLY A 118 2.63 7.41 3.77
C GLY A 118 2.65 8.29 2.50
N ILE A 119 1.50 8.89 2.15
CA ILE A 119 1.41 9.79 0.99
C ILE A 119 2.27 11.03 1.22
N THR A 120 2.12 11.67 2.39
CA THR A 120 2.83 12.92 2.67
C THR A 120 4.34 12.69 2.73
N SER A 121 4.81 11.59 3.35
CA SER A 121 6.24 11.26 3.35
C SER A 121 6.79 11.02 1.94
N THR A 122 6.04 10.37 1.05
CA THR A 122 6.44 10.17 -0.35
C THR A 122 6.54 11.50 -1.11
N VAL A 123 5.57 12.39 -0.95
CA VAL A 123 5.59 13.74 -1.55
C VAL A 123 6.77 14.55 -1.01
N LEU A 124 6.99 14.53 0.31
CA LEU A 124 8.10 15.25 0.92
C LEU A 124 9.46 14.65 0.52
N LEU A 125 9.56 13.33 0.34
CA LEU A 125 10.76 12.67 -0.20
C LEU A 125 11.11 13.23 -1.58
N ILE A 126 10.12 13.40 -2.46
CA ILE A 126 10.33 14.01 -3.79
C ILE A 126 10.76 15.46 -3.65
N LEU A 127 10.07 16.26 -2.83
CA LEU A 127 10.41 17.68 -2.61
C LEU A 127 11.78 17.86 -1.93
N ALA A 128 12.22 16.89 -1.13
CA ALA A 128 13.51 16.90 -0.48
C ALA A 128 14.68 16.81 -1.47
N TYR A 129 14.44 16.46 -2.74
CA TYR A 129 15.44 16.62 -3.80
C TYR A 129 15.90 18.09 -3.92
N HIS A 130 14.97 19.06 -3.87
CA HIS A 130 15.30 20.49 -3.96
C HIS A 130 15.62 21.12 -2.61
N PHE A 131 14.99 20.65 -1.52
CA PHE A 131 15.13 21.23 -0.17
C PHE A 131 15.63 20.23 0.87
N PRO A 132 16.77 19.54 0.64
CA PRO A 132 17.19 18.40 1.47
C PRO A 132 17.45 18.80 2.92
N GLY A 133 18.05 19.97 3.17
CA GLY A 133 18.37 20.43 4.53
C GLY A 133 17.13 20.66 5.41
N PHE A 134 16.07 21.22 4.84
CA PHE A 134 14.83 21.51 5.57
C PHE A 134 13.92 20.27 5.69
N LEU A 135 13.73 19.54 4.58
CA LEU A 135 12.73 18.47 4.52
C LEU A 135 13.20 17.12 5.08
N ARG A 136 14.51 16.91 5.27
CA ARG A 136 15.05 15.64 5.80
C ARG A 136 14.40 15.21 7.12
N ILE A 137 14.27 16.11 8.09
CA ILE A 137 13.69 15.78 9.40
C ILE A 137 12.17 15.50 9.30
N PRO A 138 11.34 16.40 8.70
CA PRO A 138 9.92 16.12 8.49
C PRO A 138 9.65 14.79 7.75
N VAL A 139 10.44 14.50 6.71
CA VAL A 139 10.35 13.24 5.96
C VAL A 139 10.59 12.04 6.87
N MET A 140 11.69 12.03 7.63
CA MET A 140 12.01 10.92 8.54
C MET A 140 10.89 10.70 9.55
N VAL A 141 10.37 11.77 10.15
CA VAL A 141 9.27 11.66 11.12
C VAL A 141 8.04 11.02 10.48
N LEU A 142 7.64 11.45 9.30
CA LEU A 142 6.46 10.87 8.63
C LEU A 142 6.68 9.43 8.14
N LEU A 143 7.89 9.08 7.71
CA LEU A 143 8.24 7.69 7.36
C LEU A 143 8.21 6.78 8.60
N LEU A 144 8.76 7.23 9.72
CA LEU A 144 8.72 6.46 10.97
C LEU A 144 7.29 6.31 11.47
N LEU A 145 6.47 7.38 11.38
CA LEU A 145 5.06 7.32 11.71
C LEU A 145 4.29 6.40 10.77
N SER A 146 4.57 6.40 9.46
CA SER A 146 3.88 5.50 8.53
C SER A 146 4.16 4.03 8.87
N VAL A 147 5.42 3.69 9.19
CA VAL A 147 5.78 2.32 9.62
C VAL A 147 5.14 1.99 10.96
N PHE A 148 5.22 2.89 11.95
CA PHE A 148 4.65 2.67 13.28
C PHE A 148 3.13 2.44 13.23
N TYR A 149 2.39 3.29 12.52
CA TYR A 149 0.95 3.12 12.37
C TYR A 149 0.60 1.90 11.51
N SER A 150 1.44 1.51 10.54
CA SER A 150 1.26 0.22 9.83
C SER A 150 1.42 -0.99 10.76
N MET A 151 2.31 -0.93 11.76
CA MET A 151 2.43 -1.99 12.77
C MET A 151 1.20 -2.05 13.69
N ILE A 152 0.66 -0.89 14.07
CA ILE A 152 -0.58 -0.82 14.86
C ILE A 152 -1.72 -1.41 14.06
N ASP A 153 -1.87 -1.00 12.80
CA ASP A 153 -2.88 -1.51 11.89
C ASP A 153 -2.79 -3.04 11.78
N GLU A 154 -1.61 -3.57 11.45
CA GLU A 154 -1.34 -5.02 11.39
C GLU A 154 -1.78 -5.73 12.69
N ALA A 155 -1.46 -5.18 13.86
CA ALA A 155 -1.87 -5.76 15.13
C ALA A 155 -3.41 -5.77 15.31
N MET A 156 -4.12 -4.73 14.86
CA MET A 156 -5.58 -4.69 14.90
C MET A 156 -6.20 -5.78 14.01
N HIS A 157 -5.65 -5.99 12.81
CA HIS A 157 -6.05 -7.08 11.92
C HIS A 157 -5.84 -8.46 12.54
N TRP A 158 -4.68 -8.70 13.17
CA TRP A 158 -4.43 -9.94 13.90
C TRP A 158 -5.42 -10.17 15.04
N VAL A 159 -5.78 -9.12 15.79
CA VAL A 159 -6.80 -9.21 16.84
C VAL A 159 -8.17 -9.54 16.25
N ARG A 160 -8.54 -8.92 15.12
CA ARG A 160 -9.80 -9.20 14.41
C ARG A 160 -9.84 -10.63 13.87
N TYR A 161 -8.74 -11.14 13.36
CA TYR A 161 -8.60 -12.53 12.92
C TYR A 161 -8.68 -13.53 14.08
N ALA A 162 -8.00 -13.25 15.19
CA ALA A 162 -8.07 -14.08 16.39
C ALA A 162 -9.50 -14.15 16.96
N THR A 163 -10.27 -13.08 16.82
CA THR A 163 -11.68 -12.99 17.25
C THR A 163 -12.69 -13.48 16.22
N GLN A 164 -12.24 -14.14 15.13
CA GLN A 164 -13.07 -14.69 14.05
C GLN A 164 -13.92 -13.65 13.29
N HIS A 165 -13.42 -12.41 13.22
CA HIS A 165 -14.04 -11.31 12.47
C HIS A 165 -13.26 -10.93 11.20
N SER A 166 -12.28 -11.74 10.82
CA SER A 166 -11.43 -11.59 9.63
C SER A 166 -11.15 -12.97 9.02
N ASP A 167 -10.76 -13.01 7.75
CA ASP A 167 -10.40 -14.25 7.07
C ASP A 167 -8.92 -14.30 6.65
N ARG A 168 -8.48 -15.47 6.18
CA ARG A 168 -7.08 -15.71 5.83
C ARG A 168 -6.60 -14.85 4.65
N ILE A 169 -7.50 -14.44 3.76
CA ILE A 169 -7.13 -13.65 2.59
C ILE A 169 -6.78 -12.23 3.04
N GLU A 170 -7.58 -11.65 3.94
CA GLU A 170 -7.30 -10.36 4.56
C GLU A 170 -5.94 -10.37 5.30
N MET A 171 -5.65 -11.41 6.08
CA MET A 171 -4.37 -11.50 6.78
C MET A 171 -3.18 -11.62 5.83
N VAL A 172 -3.35 -12.33 4.71
CA VAL A 172 -2.31 -12.44 3.67
C VAL A 172 -2.12 -11.11 2.95
N SER A 173 -3.19 -10.38 2.61
CA SER A 173 -3.07 -9.04 2.03
C SER A 173 -2.37 -8.10 3.00
N HIS A 174 -2.72 -8.11 4.29
CA HIS A 174 -2.08 -7.27 5.31
C HIS A 174 -0.59 -7.51 5.46
N PHE A 175 -0.17 -8.77 5.51
CA PHE A 175 1.24 -9.15 5.48
C PHE A 175 1.96 -8.55 4.27
N PHE A 176 1.39 -8.66 3.06
CA PHE A 176 2.02 -8.13 1.85
C PHE A 176 1.95 -6.59 1.75
N ILE A 177 0.91 -5.94 2.29
CA ILE A 177 0.85 -4.49 2.46
C ILE A 177 2.02 -4.03 3.32
N PHE A 178 2.21 -4.64 4.50
CA PHE A 178 3.29 -4.30 5.41
C PHE A 178 4.67 -4.55 4.78
N LEU A 179 4.86 -5.70 4.12
CA LEU A 179 6.10 -6.05 3.43
C LEU A 179 6.42 -5.07 2.30
N GLY A 180 5.46 -4.84 1.40
CA GLY A 180 5.63 -3.94 0.25
C GLY A 180 5.92 -2.50 0.69
N HIS A 181 5.21 -2.01 1.72
CA HIS A 181 5.43 -0.70 2.32
C HIS A 181 6.89 -0.56 2.79
N ASN A 182 7.38 -1.49 3.63
CA ASN A 182 8.72 -1.42 4.19
C ASN A 182 9.82 -1.52 3.12
N ILE A 183 9.67 -2.41 2.14
CA ILE A 183 10.61 -2.50 1.01
C ILE A 183 10.69 -1.16 0.29
N MET A 184 9.53 -0.57 -0.03
CA MET A 184 9.44 0.72 -0.71
C MET A 184 10.09 1.84 0.11
N VAL A 185 9.68 2.05 1.38
CA VAL A 185 10.16 3.21 2.15
C VAL A 185 11.63 3.13 2.50
N LEU A 186 12.16 1.93 2.80
CA LEU A 186 13.58 1.78 3.13
C LEU A 186 14.46 2.00 1.91
N ALA A 187 14.05 1.47 0.73
CA ALA A 187 14.78 1.71 -0.51
C ALA A 187 14.74 3.18 -0.93
N TRP A 188 13.59 3.83 -0.79
CA TRP A 188 13.42 5.25 -1.15
C TRP A 188 14.19 6.17 -0.20
N TRP A 189 14.12 5.91 1.11
CA TRP A 189 14.91 6.64 2.10
C TRP A 189 16.41 6.53 1.81
N LYS A 190 16.89 5.32 1.53
CA LYS A 190 18.29 5.11 1.16
C LYS A 190 18.69 5.88 -0.10
N TRP A 191 17.83 5.86 -1.13
CA TRP A 191 18.08 6.60 -2.36
C TRP A 191 18.17 8.11 -2.12
N PHE A 192 17.29 8.65 -1.26
CA PHE A 192 17.34 10.04 -0.82
C PHE A 192 18.63 10.36 -0.04
N ASP A 193 19.02 9.52 0.92
CA ASP A 193 20.20 9.73 1.75
C ASP A 193 21.51 9.72 0.94
N GLU A 194 21.55 8.94 -0.14
CA GLU A 194 22.64 8.93 -1.12
C GLU A 194 22.55 10.08 -2.15
N GLY A 195 21.63 11.03 -1.97
CA GLY A 195 21.50 12.22 -2.80
C GLY A 195 20.76 11.98 -4.12
N TYR A 196 19.89 10.97 -4.18
CA TYR A 196 19.07 10.66 -5.35
C TYR A 196 19.87 10.42 -6.64
N VAL A 197 20.89 9.56 -6.56
CA VAL A 197 21.73 9.18 -7.69
C VAL A 197 20.89 8.81 -8.92
N GLY A 198 21.17 9.45 -10.05
CA GLY A 198 20.49 9.21 -11.33
C GLY A 198 19.26 10.09 -11.58
N VAL A 199 18.68 10.76 -10.57
CA VAL A 199 17.45 11.57 -10.78
C VAL A 199 17.70 12.74 -11.73
N HIS A 200 18.79 13.48 -11.53
CA HIS A 200 19.11 14.64 -12.38
C HIS A 200 19.36 14.22 -13.83
N GLU A 201 20.17 13.19 -14.02
CA GLU A 201 20.51 12.64 -15.33
C GLU A 201 19.26 12.13 -16.06
N THR A 202 18.35 11.50 -15.33
CA THR A 202 17.06 11.04 -15.88
C THR A 202 16.20 12.21 -16.33
N ALA A 203 16.11 13.25 -15.51
CA ALA A 203 15.31 14.41 -15.85
C ALA A 203 15.83 15.14 -17.11
N LEU A 204 17.15 15.28 -17.23
CA LEU A 204 17.78 15.83 -18.44
C LEU A 204 17.52 14.95 -19.66
N ALA A 205 17.69 13.63 -19.52
CA ALA A 205 17.49 12.67 -20.60
C ALA A 205 16.04 12.59 -21.11
N LEU A 206 15.07 12.81 -20.21
CA LEU A 206 13.64 12.80 -20.53
C LEU A 206 13.08 14.20 -20.83
N HIS A 207 13.94 15.23 -20.89
CA HIS A 207 13.55 16.62 -21.14
C HIS A 207 12.43 17.13 -20.20
N LEU A 208 12.50 16.75 -18.92
CA LEU A 208 11.50 17.17 -17.94
C LEU A 208 11.69 18.66 -17.58
N PRO A 209 10.64 19.50 -17.65
CA PRO A 209 10.77 20.96 -17.66
C PRO A 209 11.16 21.64 -16.33
N PHE A 210 11.69 20.92 -15.34
CA PHE A 210 11.91 21.45 -13.98
C PHE A 210 13.23 21.00 -13.32
N PHE A 211 14.23 20.61 -14.11
CA PHE A 211 15.57 20.23 -13.65
C PHE A 211 16.67 20.97 -14.39
#